data_AF-A0A9X3FAS0-F1
#
_entry.id   AF-A0A9X3FAS0-F1
#
_cell.length_a   1.000
_cell.length_b   1.000
_cell.length_c   1.000
_cell.angle_alpha   90.00
_cell.angle_beta   90.00
_cell.angle_gamma   90.00
#
_symmetry.space_group_name_H-M   'P 1'
#
loop_
_entity.id
_entity.type
_entity.pdbx_description
1 polymer ?
#
loop_
_entity_poly.entity_id
_entity_poly.type
_entity_poly.pdbx_seq_one_letter_code
_entity_poly.pdbx_strand_id
1 'polypeptide(L)'
;MSNKNKNIRGKHKGDSTNSGKRMFLYSSVILISIVLMVAVYVAVNYSNKTGEVLSGEKKEMNETAEDLGEVSAEMLDSLITLSELSENLESKQYKFEDVVNQQLYSDHPHPTEMLSEILGMIRRHKVKWHAGGISPEEGFDAPGFVCFVINRHSKTKVADKDRYNLREILPSIQKPDIGDVVFYKHGFTMIYYEYEKEPFVVGMTPLGIVSLKYDFGPEPIGFGEVEY
;
A
#
# COMPACT_ATOMS: atom_id res chain seq x y z
N MET A 1 44.71 -57.21 -35.57
CA MET A 1 43.40 -57.46 -36.20
C MET A 1 42.33 -57.50 -35.13
N SER A 2 41.49 -56.48 -35.02
CA SER A 2 40.03 -56.60 -34.85
C SER A 2 39.47 -55.18 -34.78
N ASN A 3 38.76 -54.81 -35.83
CA ASN A 3 38.17 -53.51 -36.08
C ASN A 3 36.66 -53.73 -36.09
N LYS A 4 35.89 -52.99 -35.28
CA LYS A 4 34.46 -52.77 -35.55
C LYS A 4 33.93 -51.51 -34.88
N ASN A 5 34.14 -50.43 -35.62
CA ASN A 5 33.29 -49.27 -35.83
C ASN A 5 31.79 -49.48 -35.48
N LYS A 6 31.19 -48.54 -34.74
CA LYS A 6 29.83 -48.04 -35.04
C LYS A 6 29.60 -46.62 -34.52
N ASN A 7 29.38 -45.77 -35.51
CA ASN A 7 29.11 -44.35 -35.54
C ASN A 7 27.60 -44.10 -35.33
N ILE A 8 27.19 -43.25 -34.37
CA ILE A 8 25.84 -42.63 -34.25
C ILE A 8 26.08 -41.27 -33.56
N ARG A 9 26.15 -40.14 -34.28
CA ARG A 9 25.05 -39.24 -34.73
C ARG A 9 25.01 -37.97 -33.86
N GLY A 10 25.24 -36.82 -34.49
CA GLY A 10 25.26 -35.50 -33.84
C GLY A 10 23.89 -34.81 -33.70
N LYS A 11 23.99 -33.52 -33.33
CA LYS A 11 22.98 -32.44 -33.29
C LYS A 11 21.99 -32.41 -32.11
N HIS A 12 22.15 -31.42 -31.22
CA HIS A 12 21.22 -30.31 -30.91
C HIS A 12 21.83 -29.49 -29.74
N LYS A 13 22.32 -28.27 -29.96
CA LYS A 13 21.65 -26.94 -29.96
C LYS A 13 21.19 -26.50 -28.55
N GLY A 14 21.54 -25.24 -28.23
CA GLY A 14 21.55 -24.69 -26.89
C GLY A 14 20.19 -24.52 -26.22
N ASP A 15 20.25 -24.38 -24.90
CA ASP A 15 19.51 -23.40 -24.11
C ASP A 15 19.97 -23.51 -22.65
N SER A 16 20.83 -22.60 -22.21
CA SER A 16 21.30 -22.54 -20.82
C SER A 16 21.17 -21.14 -20.25
N THR A 17 19.98 -20.54 -20.30
CA THR A 17 19.73 -19.23 -19.67
C THR A 17 18.27 -19.10 -19.25
N ASN A 18 17.77 -19.95 -18.33
CA ASN A 18 16.53 -19.62 -17.59
C ASN A 18 16.24 -20.38 -16.28
N SER A 19 17.19 -21.12 -15.70
CA SER A 19 16.94 -21.86 -14.45
C SER A 19 17.08 -21.04 -13.15
N GLY A 20 17.74 -19.87 -13.20
CA GLY A 20 18.03 -19.07 -12.00
C GLY A 20 16.86 -18.29 -11.40
N LYS A 21 15.84 -17.92 -12.20
CA LYS A 21 14.70 -17.11 -11.72
C LYS A 21 13.57 -17.94 -11.12
N ARG A 22 13.51 -19.25 -11.39
CA ARG A 22 12.52 -20.14 -10.79
C ARG A 22 12.94 -20.66 -9.42
N MET A 23 14.23 -20.72 -9.09
CA MET A 23 14.70 -21.15 -7.77
C MET A 23 14.37 -20.16 -6.63
N PHE A 24 14.25 -18.85 -6.92
CA PHE A 24 13.96 -17.86 -5.88
C PHE A 24 12.49 -17.82 -5.44
N LEU A 25 11.54 -18.17 -6.33
CA LEU A 25 10.11 -18.20 -5.99
C LEU A 25 9.72 -19.41 -5.14
N TYR A 26 10.39 -20.56 -5.30
CA TYR A 26 10.11 -21.73 -4.45
C TYR A 26 10.73 -21.59 -3.05
N SER A 27 11.86 -20.86 -2.93
CA SER A 27 12.50 -20.63 -1.63
C SER A 27 11.65 -19.75 -0.69
N SER A 28 11.02 -18.69 -1.22
CA SER A 28 10.18 -17.78 -0.41
C SER A 28 8.87 -18.43 0.05
N VAL A 29 8.23 -19.22 -0.80
CA VAL A 29 7.00 -19.96 -0.43
C VAL A 29 7.30 -21.00 0.65
N ILE A 30 8.43 -21.70 0.57
CA ILE A 30 8.84 -22.68 1.59
C ILE A 30 9.14 -21.98 2.93
N LEU A 31 9.80 -20.81 2.90
CA LEU A 31 10.11 -20.04 4.11
C LEU A 31 8.84 -19.53 4.82
N ILE A 32 7.86 -19.03 4.06
CA ILE A 32 6.56 -18.59 4.59
C ILE A 32 5.79 -19.79 5.19
N SER A 33 5.84 -20.95 4.53
CA SER A 33 5.20 -22.18 5.01
C SER A 33 5.78 -22.64 6.35
N ILE A 34 7.11 -22.57 6.51
CA ILE A 34 7.81 -22.96 7.74
C ILE A 34 7.46 -22.00 8.89
N VAL A 35 7.40 -20.69 8.62
CA VAL A 35 7.00 -19.69 9.63
C VAL A 35 5.57 -19.93 10.11
N LEU A 36 4.62 -20.20 9.21
CA LEU A 36 3.24 -20.54 9.55
C LEU A 36 3.15 -21.84 10.37
N MET A 37 3.91 -22.87 10.00
CA MET A 37 3.90 -24.15 10.72
C MET A 37 4.46 -24.01 12.14
N VAL A 38 5.51 -23.20 12.32
CA VAL A 38 6.08 -22.89 13.65
C VAL A 38 5.09 -22.08 14.49
N ALA A 39 4.39 -21.11 13.91
CA ALA A 39 3.36 -20.34 14.61
C ALA A 39 2.21 -21.23 15.09
N VAL A 40 1.73 -22.16 14.23
CA VAL A 40 0.70 -23.14 14.60
C VAL A 40 1.20 -24.11 15.67
N TYR A 41 2.44 -24.57 15.58
CA TYR A 41 3.02 -25.47 16.58
C TYR A 41 3.16 -24.80 17.95
N VAL A 42 3.61 -23.55 18.00
CA VAL A 42 3.68 -22.76 19.24
C VAL A 42 2.28 -22.56 19.83
N ALA A 43 1.27 -22.23 19.01
CA ALA A 43 -0.11 -22.08 19.47
C ALA A 43 -0.68 -23.38 20.07
N VAL A 44 -0.43 -24.52 19.44
CA VAL A 44 -0.89 -25.84 19.92
C VAL A 44 -0.14 -26.27 21.20
N ASN A 45 1.16 -26.01 21.31
CA ASN A 45 1.91 -26.35 22.52
C ASN A 45 1.61 -25.41 23.70
N TYR A 46 1.22 -24.16 23.43
CA TYR A 46 0.71 -23.25 24.45
C TYR A 46 -0.65 -23.74 24.98
N SER A 47 -1.50 -24.28 24.11
CA SER A 47 -2.81 -24.84 24.46
C SER A 47 -2.73 -26.11 25.33
N ASN A 48 -1.67 -26.92 25.20
CA ASN A 48 -1.55 -28.21 25.90
C ASN A 48 -1.03 -28.12 27.35
N LYS A 49 -0.60 -26.95 27.85
CA LYS A 49 0.10 -26.84 29.14
C LYS A 49 -0.73 -26.24 30.30
N THR A 50 -1.99 -25.88 30.10
CA THR A 50 -2.78 -25.10 31.08
C THR A 50 -4.19 -25.66 31.28
N GLY A 51 -4.26 -26.88 31.82
CA GLY A 51 -5.51 -27.57 32.14
C GLY A 51 -6.24 -27.13 33.42
N GLU A 52 -5.72 -26.19 34.23
CA GLU A 52 -6.29 -25.88 35.56
C GLU A 52 -6.58 -24.39 35.87
N VAL A 53 -6.44 -23.46 34.93
CA VAL A 53 -6.70 -22.01 35.15
C VAL A 53 -7.92 -21.49 34.33
N LEU A 54 -8.79 -22.40 33.91
CA LEU A 54 -9.70 -22.25 32.75
C LEU A 54 -11.00 -21.42 32.89
N SER A 55 -11.23 -20.68 33.98
CA SER A 55 -12.48 -19.89 34.11
C SER A 55 -12.35 -18.38 33.92
N GLY A 56 -11.16 -17.80 34.18
CA GLY A 56 -10.87 -16.39 33.88
C GLY A 56 -10.36 -16.17 32.45
N GLU A 57 -9.43 -17.01 31.99
CA GLU A 57 -8.80 -16.92 30.65
C GLU A 57 -9.78 -17.18 29.49
N LYS A 58 -10.89 -17.89 29.70
CA LYS A 58 -11.87 -18.16 28.62
C LYS A 58 -12.55 -16.90 28.09
N LYS A 59 -12.62 -15.84 28.89
CA LYS A 59 -13.23 -14.58 28.49
C LYS A 59 -12.23 -13.73 27.68
N GLU A 60 -11.00 -13.58 28.16
CA GLU A 60 -9.91 -12.92 27.42
C GLU A 60 -9.54 -13.66 26.13
N MET A 61 -9.58 -14.99 26.11
CA MET A 61 -9.25 -15.79 24.92
C MET A 61 -10.38 -15.79 23.87
N ASN A 62 -11.63 -15.60 24.28
CA ASN A 62 -12.74 -15.34 23.34
C ASN A 62 -12.65 -13.92 22.77
N GLU A 63 -12.35 -12.92 23.60
CA GLU A 63 -12.12 -11.54 23.16
C GLU A 63 -10.93 -11.48 22.19
N THR A 64 -9.82 -12.16 22.49
CA THR A 64 -8.65 -12.24 21.59
C THR A 64 -8.94 -12.99 20.29
N ALA A 65 -9.83 -14.00 20.31
CA ALA A 65 -10.22 -14.75 19.12
C ALA A 65 -11.21 -13.98 18.24
N GLU A 66 -12.10 -13.18 18.84
CA GLU A 66 -12.96 -12.22 18.13
C GLU A 66 -12.11 -11.11 17.50
N ASP A 67 -11.17 -10.53 18.24
CA ASP A 67 -10.24 -9.51 17.74
C ASP A 67 -9.37 -10.05 16.59
N LEU A 68 -8.86 -11.28 16.70
CA LEU A 68 -8.11 -11.93 15.60
C LEU A 68 -9.00 -12.23 14.39
N GLY A 69 -10.27 -12.57 14.63
CA GLY A 69 -11.27 -12.74 13.58
C GLY A 69 -11.54 -11.45 12.82
N GLU A 70 -11.72 -10.34 13.55
CA GLU A 70 -11.92 -9.00 12.99
C GLU A 70 -10.71 -8.52 12.19
N VAL A 71 -9.50 -8.65 12.75
CA VAL A 71 -8.24 -8.33 12.05
C VAL A 71 -8.09 -9.16 10.76
N SER A 72 -8.47 -10.43 10.79
CA SER A 72 -8.41 -11.30 9.61
C SER A 72 -9.40 -10.89 8.51
N ALA A 73 -10.58 -10.40 8.90
CA ALA A 73 -11.60 -9.91 7.98
C ALA A 73 -11.18 -8.58 7.35
N GLU A 74 -10.66 -7.64 8.14
CA GLU A 74 -10.16 -6.35 7.64
C GLU A 74 -8.99 -6.52 6.67
N MET A 75 -8.08 -7.45 6.97
CA MET A 75 -6.95 -7.76 6.10
C MET A 75 -7.42 -8.37 4.77
N LEU A 76 -8.41 -9.26 4.81
CA LEU A 76 -9.00 -9.86 3.61
C LEU A 76 -9.68 -8.81 2.74
N ASP A 77 -10.45 -7.91 3.34
CA ASP A 77 -11.16 -6.83 2.64
C ASP A 77 -10.18 -5.82 2.00
N SER A 78 -9.08 -5.53 2.70
CA SER A 78 -7.97 -4.72 2.16
C SER A 78 -7.32 -5.37 0.94
N LEU A 79 -7.13 -6.69 0.97
CA LEU A 79 -6.56 -7.45 -0.16
C LEU A 79 -7.52 -7.50 -1.35
N ILE A 80 -8.82 -7.68 -1.11
CA ILE A 80 -9.85 -7.65 -2.16
C ILE A 80 -9.85 -6.27 -2.82
N THR A 81 -9.90 -5.22 -2.02
CA THR A 81 -9.84 -3.83 -2.50
C THR A 81 -8.62 -3.56 -3.37
N LEU A 82 -7.44 -4.05 -2.97
CA LEU A 82 -6.20 -3.92 -3.75
C LEU A 82 -6.26 -4.72 -5.05
N SER A 83 -6.83 -5.91 -5.04
CA SER A 83 -7.02 -6.73 -6.23
C SER A 83 -7.94 -6.02 -7.22
N GLU A 84 -9.09 -5.52 -6.75
CA GLU A 84 -10.04 -4.78 -7.59
C GLU A 84 -9.45 -3.48 -8.14
N LEU A 85 -8.66 -2.77 -7.33
CA LEU A 85 -7.94 -1.58 -7.78
C LEU A 85 -6.90 -1.93 -8.85
N SER A 86 -6.19 -3.04 -8.69
CA SER A 86 -5.19 -3.50 -9.68
C SER A 86 -5.83 -3.94 -10.99
N GLU A 87 -6.98 -4.63 -10.95
CA GLU A 87 -7.69 -5.08 -12.16
C GLU A 87 -8.32 -3.92 -12.92
N ASN A 88 -8.81 -2.91 -12.21
CA ASN A 88 -9.56 -1.78 -12.79
C ASN A 88 -8.80 -0.45 -12.72
N LEU A 89 -7.47 -0.49 -12.58
CA LEU A 89 -6.69 0.72 -12.34
C LEU A 89 -6.91 1.76 -13.43
N GLU A 90 -6.92 1.36 -14.71
CA GLU A 90 -7.10 2.28 -15.84
C GLU A 90 -8.43 3.05 -15.81
N SER A 91 -9.51 2.43 -15.31
CA SER A 91 -10.83 3.07 -15.25
C SER A 91 -11.02 3.93 -13.99
N LYS A 92 -10.25 3.63 -12.94
CA LYS A 92 -10.24 4.33 -11.65
C LYS A 92 -9.20 5.46 -11.61
N GLN A 93 -8.21 5.44 -12.49
CA GLN A 93 -7.18 6.47 -12.57
C GLN A 93 -7.76 7.81 -13.05
N TYR A 94 -7.38 8.89 -12.39
CA TYR A 94 -7.62 10.23 -12.89
C TYR A 94 -6.47 10.65 -13.82
N LYS A 95 -6.79 11.08 -15.03
CA LYS A 95 -5.81 11.45 -16.06
C LYS A 95 -5.62 12.96 -16.06
N PHE A 96 -4.39 13.39 -15.81
CA PHE A 96 -4.03 14.80 -15.86
C PHE A 96 -3.86 15.27 -17.30
N GLU A 97 -4.54 16.33 -17.67
CA GLU A 97 -4.18 17.14 -18.84
C GLU A 97 -3.23 18.25 -18.39
N ASP A 98 -2.24 18.62 -19.20
CA ASP A 98 -1.23 19.62 -18.81
C ASP A 98 -1.85 21.00 -18.49
N VAL A 99 -3.06 21.27 -19.00
CA VAL A 99 -3.84 22.51 -18.77
C VAL A 99 -4.36 22.60 -17.33
N VAL A 100 -4.63 21.47 -16.68
CA VAL A 100 -5.18 21.35 -15.32
C VAL A 100 -4.37 22.14 -14.29
N ASN A 101 -3.05 22.20 -14.48
CA ASN A 101 -2.15 22.82 -13.50
C ASN A 101 -2.25 24.36 -13.49
N GLN A 102 -2.59 25.03 -14.60
CA GLN A 102 -2.54 26.51 -14.64
C GLN A 102 -3.69 27.15 -13.86
N GLN A 103 -4.90 26.62 -14.00
CA GLN A 103 -6.07 27.14 -13.28
C GLN A 103 -5.98 26.81 -11.79
N LEU A 104 -5.65 25.56 -11.45
CA LEU A 104 -5.45 25.16 -10.06
C LEU A 104 -4.37 26.02 -9.38
N TYR A 105 -3.28 26.33 -10.09
CA TYR A 105 -2.21 27.16 -9.53
C TYR A 105 -2.65 28.61 -9.28
N SER A 106 -3.55 29.14 -10.11
CA SER A 106 -4.11 30.48 -9.91
C SER A 106 -4.97 30.56 -8.65
N ASP A 107 -5.80 29.55 -8.41
CA ASP A 107 -6.79 29.56 -7.33
C ASP A 107 -6.21 29.02 -6.01
N HIS A 108 -5.31 28.02 -6.10
CA HIS A 108 -4.74 27.28 -4.96
C HIS A 108 -3.22 27.04 -5.17
N PRO A 109 -2.37 28.06 -5.05
CA PRO A 109 -0.95 27.96 -5.43
C PRO A 109 -0.18 26.91 -4.62
N HIS A 110 -0.27 26.92 -3.29
CA HIS A 110 0.48 25.98 -2.45
C HIS A 110 0.05 24.52 -2.60
N PRO A 111 -1.25 24.17 -2.55
CA PRO A 111 -1.70 22.81 -2.89
C PRO A 111 -1.26 22.39 -4.31
N THR A 112 -1.26 23.31 -5.28
CA THR A 112 -0.86 22.97 -6.65
C THR A 112 0.65 22.78 -6.80
N GLU A 113 1.48 23.46 -6.02
CA GLU A 113 2.92 23.16 -5.93
C GLU A 113 3.16 21.75 -5.40
N MET A 114 2.42 21.35 -4.36
CA MET A 114 2.44 19.99 -3.84
C MET A 114 2.03 18.98 -4.91
N LEU A 115 0.91 19.21 -5.61
CA LEU A 115 0.47 18.36 -6.72
C LEU A 115 1.55 18.25 -7.80
N SER A 116 2.16 19.37 -8.18
CA SER A 116 3.20 19.41 -9.20
C SER A 116 4.42 18.57 -8.81
N GLU A 117 4.84 18.60 -7.54
CA GLU A 117 5.90 17.74 -7.04
C GLU A 117 5.51 16.26 -7.12
N ILE A 118 4.29 15.92 -6.67
CA ILE A 118 3.76 14.56 -6.70
C ILE A 118 3.70 14.02 -8.13
N LEU A 119 3.17 14.80 -9.08
CA LEU A 119 3.16 14.46 -10.51
C LEU A 119 4.57 14.24 -11.05
N GLY A 120 5.54 15.05 -10.62
CA GLY A 120 6.94 14.84 -10.91
C GLY A 120 7.46 13.50 -10.39
N MET A 121 7.05 13.08 -9.20
CA MET A 121 7.40 11.76 -8.65
C MET A 121 6.80 10.61 -9.46
N ILE A 122 5.51 10.72 -9.83
CA ILE A 122 4.82 9.74 -10.67
C ILE A 122 5.55 9.58 -12.01
N ARG A 123 5.80 10.67 -12.73
CA ARG A 123 6.48 10.63 -14.05
C ARG A 123 7.86 9.99 -13.99
N ARG A 124 8.61 10.20 -12.91
CA ARG A 124 9.96 9.63 -12.72
C ARG A 124 9.94 8.14 -12.38
N HIS A 125 8.82 7.60 -11.89
CA HIS A 125 8.67 6.18 -11.48
C HIS A 125 9.78 5.68 -10.52
N LYS A 126 10.28 6.57 -9.65
CA LYS A 126 11.40 6.25 -8.73
C LYS A 126 10.96 5.88 -7.32
N VAL A 127 9.79 6.36 -6.90
CA VAL A 127 9.27 6.15 -5.55
C VAL A 127 8.46 4.87 -5.53
N LYS A 128 8.76 4.00 -4.57
CA LYS A 128 8.10 2.70 -4.42
C LYS A 128 7.25 2.66 -3.15
N TRP A 129 6.31 1.73 -3.14
CA TRP A 129 5.64 1.38 -1.89
C TRP A 129 6.61 0.66 -0.95
N HIS A 130 6.60 1.06 0.32
CA HIS A 130 7.35 0.43 1.40
C HIS A 130 6.61 0.61 2.72
N ALA A 131 6.18 -0.48 3.34
CA ALA A 131 5.54 -0.44 4.66
C ALA A 131 6.45 0.25 5.69
N GLY A 132 5.96 1.30 6.35
CA GLY A 132 6.75 2.07 7.30
C GLY A 132 7.74 3.06 6.69
N GLY A 133 7.82 3.15 5.36
CA GLY A 133 8.72 4.07 4.69
C GLY A 133 8.29 5.53 4.82
N ILE A 134 9.28 6.41 4.98
CA ILE A 134 9.06 7.85 5.25
C ILE A 134 9.86 8.76 4.32
N SER A 135 10.53 8.22 3.29
CA SER A 135 11.38 9.00 2.38
C SER A 135 11.30 8.51 0.94
N PRO A 136 11.57 9.37 -0.07
CA PRO A 136 11.57 8.93 -1.47
C PRO A 136 12.58 7.81 -1.77
N GLU A 137 13.69 7.76 -1.03
CA GLU A 137 14.75 6.76 -1.18
C GLU A 137 14.36 5.39 -0.62
N GLU A 138 13.69 5.37 0.53
CA GLU A 138 13.17 4.15 1.15
C GLU A 138 11.88 3.66 0.47
N GLY A 139 11.07 4.60 0.00
CA GLY A 139 9.68 4.39 -0.36
C GLY A 139 8.74 4.85 0.76
N PHE A 140 7.44 4.69 0.52
CA PHE A 140 6.41 5.11 1.46
C PHE A 140 5.27 4.09 1.58
N ASP A 141 4.59 4.10 2.71
CA ASP A 141 3.20 3.66 2.79
C ASP A 141 2.26 4.87 2.57
N ALA A 142 0.94 4.64 2.57
CA ALA A 142 -0.06 5.70 2.35
C ALA A 142 0.08 6.87 3.34
N PRO A 143 0.03 6.66 4.67
CA PRO A 143 0.16 7.76 5.64
C PRO A 143 1.56 8.39 5.64
N GLY A 144 2.62 7.61 5.46
CA GLY A 144 4.00 8.13 5.38
C GLY A 144 4.20 9.06 4.19
N PHE A 145 3.62 8.72 3.03
CA PHE A 145 3.65 9.59 1.86
C PHE A 145 2.91 10.91 2.10
N VAL A 146 1.70 10.85 2.66
CA VAL A 146 0.89 12.04 2.96
C VAL A 146 1.59 12.95 3.97
N CYS A 147 2.14 12.39 5.06
CA CYS A 147 2.96 13.16 6.00
C CYS A 147 4.13 13.86 5.32
N PHE A 148 4.87 13.15 4.48
CA PHE A 148 6.04 13.68 3.79
C PHE A 148 5.71 14.90 2.94
N VAL A 149 4.66 14.84 2.11
CA VAL A 149 4.32 15.96 1.22
C VAL A 149 3.68 17.13 1.98
N ILE A 150 2.81 16.86 2.98
CA ILE A 150 2.23 17.92 3.83
C ILE A 150 3.33 18.66 4.58
N ASN A 151 4.26 17.94 5.21
CA ASN A 151 5.38 18.54 5.94
C ASN A 151 6.26 19.40 5.05
N ARG A 152 6.32 19.11 3.75
CA ARG A 152 7.15 19.82 2.79
C ARG A 152 6.47 21.06 2.21
N HIS A 153 5.16 21.01 1.97
CA HIS A 153 4.44 22.02 1.18
C HIS A 153 3.40 22.85 1.96
N SER A 154 3.21 22.58 3.25
CA SER A 154 2.21 23.25 4.07
C SER A 154 2.81 23.77 5.40
N LYS A 155 2.04 24.58 6.13
CA LYS A 155 2.35 24.98 7.52
C LYS A 155 2.08 23.85 8.51
N THR A 156 1.14 22.95 8.20
CA THR A 156 0.91 21.74 9.00
C THR A 156 2.18 20.90 9.10
N LYS A 157 2.58 20.55 10.33
CA LYS A 157 3.71 19.67 10.62
C LYS A 157 3.26 18.47 11.45
N VAL A 158 3.49 17.28 10.91
CA VAL A 158 3.21 15.99 11.56
C VAL A 158 4.54 15.29 11.82
N ALA A 159 4.77 14.85 13.06
CA ALA A 159 5.98 14.11 13.39
C ALA A 159 5.92 12.68 12.82
N ASP A 160 7.06 12.11 12.45
CA ASP A 160 7.12 10.77 11.83
C ASP A 160 6.47 9.66 12.70
N LYS A 161 6.57 9.79 14.03
CA LYS A 161 5.97 8.87 15.00
C LYS A 161 4.43 8.88 14.98
N ASP A 162 3.85 9.96 14.49
CA ASP A 162 2.43 10.26 14.56
C ASP A 162 1.70 9.99 13.25
N ARG A 163 2.42 9.54 12.20
CA ARG A 163 1.88 9.34 10.84
C ARG A 163 0.68 8.38 10.75
N TYR A 164 0.61 7.38 11.61
CA TYR A 164 -0.52 6.44 11.62
C TYR A 164 -1.75 6.97 12.37
N ASN A 165 -1.60 8.11 13.05
CA ASN A 165 -2.66 8.80 13.79
C ASN A 165 -3.06 10.12 13.12
N LEU A 166 -2.86 10.23 11.80
CA LEU A 166 -3.14 11.45 11.05
C LEU A 166 -4.60 11.92 11.21
N ARG A 167 -5.55 10.98 11.30
CA ARG A 167 -6.97 11.28 11.43
C ARG A 167 -7.31 11.94 12.77
N GLU A 168 -6.58 11.58 13.82
CA GLU A 168 -6.75 12.11 15.17
C GLU A 168 -6.05 13.46 15.36
N ILE A 169 -5.03 13.73 14.53
CA ILE A 169 -4.15 14.91 14.69
C ILE A 169 -4.56 16.06 13.80
N LEU A 170 -5.01 15.78 12.58
CA LEU A 170 -5.49 16.83 11.67
C LEU A 170 -6.87 17.33 12.13
N PRO A 171 -7.15 18.64 12.02
CA PRO A 171 -8.48 19.17 12.30
C PRO A 171 -9.53 18.47 11.43
N SER A 172 -10.57 17.93 12.07
CA SER A 172 -11.63 17.21 11.36
C SER A 172 -12.60 18.19 10.70
N ILE A 173 -12.86 17.96 9.43
CA ILE A 173 -13.77 18.77 8.59
C ILE A 173 -14.85 17.88 7.96
N GLN A 174 -15.97 18.50 7.53
CA GLN A 174 -17.10 17.76 6.94
C GLN A 174 -16.95 17.54 5.44
N LYS A 175 -16.21 18.43 4.76
CA LYS A 175 -15.95 18.38 3.33
C LYS A 175 -14.50 18.83 3.10
N PRO A 176 -13.70 18.09 2.31
CA PRO A 176 -12.34 18.49 2.01
C PRO A 176 -12.31 19.69 1.05
N ASP A 177 -11.32 20.55 1.22
CA ASP A 177 -10.87 21.53 0.23
C ASP A 177 -9.60 21.01 -0.48
N ILE A 178 -9.21 21.67 -1.57
CA ILE A 178 -8.03 21.31 -2.37
C ILE A 178 -6.77 21.31 -1.49
N GLY A 179 -6.10 20.16 -1.43
CA GLY A 179 -4.92 19.93 -0.60
C GLY A 179 -5.20 19.25 0.75
N ASP A 180 -6.46 19.07 1.14
CA ASP A 180 -6.79 18.38 2.39
C ASP A 180 -6.59 16.86 2.28
N VAL A 181 -6.61 16.18 3.43
CA VAL A 181 -6.45 14.73 3.52
C VAL A 181 -7.80 14.04 3.53
N VAL A 182 -7.94 13.00 2.72
CA VAL A 182 -9.06 12.05 2.75
C VAL A 182 -8.59 10.74 3.34
N PHE A 183 -9.28 10.29 4.39
CA PHE A 183 -9.09 8.99 4.99
C PHE A 183 -10.13 8.02 4.45
N TYR A 184 -9.70 6.83 4.05
CA TYR A 184 -10.54 5.78 3.52
C TYR A 184 -10.43 4.53 4.40
N LYS A 185 -11.39 3.61 4.25
CA LYS A 185 -11.26 2.24 4.80
C LYS A 185 -9.95 1.58 4.34
N HIS A 186 -9.50 0.58 5.08
CA HIS A 186 -8.27 -0.18 4.79
C HIS A 186 -6.97 0.62 4.87
N GLY A 187 -6.99 1.76 5.58
CA GLY A 187 -5.78 2.56 5.84
C GLY A 187 -5.29 3.39 4.65
N PHE A 188 -6.06 3.49 3.56
CA PHE A 188 -5.74 4.40 2.48
C PHE A 188 -5.89 5.85 2.97
N THR A 189 -4.83 6.63 2.78
CA THR A 189 -4.77 8.04 3.13
C THR A 189 -4.29 8.79 1.89
N MET A 190 -5.09 9.72 1.39
CA MET A 190 -4.86 10.39 0.11
C MET A 190 -5.07 11.89 0.24
N ILE A 191 -4.58 12.67 -0.73
CA ILE A 191 -4.74 14.12 -0.78
C ILE A 191 -5.81 14.47 -1.79
N TYR A 192 -6.76 15.32 -1.39
CA TYR A 192 -7.89 15.77 -2.18
C TYR A 192 -7.50 16.86 -3.17
N TYR A 193 -8.05 16.77 -4.37
CA TYR A 193 -8.05 17.82 -5.38
C TYR A 193 -9.40 17.82 -6.11
N GLU A 194 -9.74 18.95 -6.72
CA GLU A 194 -10.93 19.09 -7.55
C GLU A 194 -10.60 19.97 -8.74
N TYR A 195 -10.87 19.51 -9.95
CA TYR A 195 -10.69 20.31 -11.17
C TYR A 195 -11.96 20.23 -12.01
N GLU A 196 -12.49 21.38 -12.43
CA GLU A 196 -13.75 21.46 -13.21
C GLU A 196 -14.93 20.69 -12.58
N LYS A 197 -15.00 20.67 -11.24
CA LYS A 197 -15.99 19.92 -10.44
C LYS A 197 -15.84 18.39 -10.50
N GLU A 198 -14.71 17.90 -11.00
CA GLU A 198 -14.34 16.50 -10.93
C GLU A 198 -13.35 16.29 -9.77
N PRO A 199 -13.79 15.66 -8.66
CA PRO A 199 -12.93 15.39 -7.53
C PRO A 199 -12.03 14.18 -7.81
N PHE A 200 -10.77 14.30 -7.40
CA PHE A 200 -9.79 13.23 -7.48
C PHE A 200 -8.87 13.26 -6.28
N VAL A 201 -8.16 12.17 -6.05
CA VAL A 201 -7.23 12.02 -4.95
C VAL A 201 -5.89 11.50 -5.42
N VAL A 202 -4.83 11.90 -4.74
CA VAL A 202 -3.47 11.45 -5.05
C VAL A 202 -2.80 10.93 -3.80
N GLY A 203 -2.13 9.78 -3.91
CA GLY A 203 -1.40 9.21 -2.78
C GLY A 203 -0.69 7.92 -3.13
N MET A 204 -0.17 7.26 -2.09
CA MET A 204 0.63 6.05 -2.21
C MET A 204 -0.23 4.80 -2.01
N THR A 205 -0.05 3.83 -2.89
CA THR A 205 -0.65 2.49 -2.83
C THR A 205 0.44 1.43 -3.01
N PRO A 206 0.17 0.14 -2.79
CA PRO A 206 1.08 -0.94 -3.16
C PRO A 206 1.51 -0.95 -4.64
N LEU A 207 0.74 -0.28 -5.51
CA LEU A 207 1.06 -0.11 -6.94
C LEU A 207 1.98 1.11 -7.20
N GLY A 208 2.28 1.90 -6.18
CA GLY A 208 3.05 3.14 -6.25
C GLY A 208 2.20 4.39 -6.00
N ILE A 209 2.77 5.55 -6.32
CA ILE A 209 2.05 6.83 -6.27
C ILE A 209 1.06 6.85 -7.44
N VAL A 210 -0.21 7.07 -7.15
CA VAL A 210 -1.30 7.06 -8.13
C VAL A 210 -2.20 8.27 -7.93
N SER A 211 -2.85 8.67 -9.02
CA SER A 211 -3.97 9.60 -9.01
C SER A 211 -5.23 8.84 -9.38
N LEU A 212 -6.23 8.91 -8.52
CA LEU A 212 -7.45 8.11 -8.59
C LEU A 212 -8.65 9.04 -8.54
N LYS A 213 -9.76 8.62 -9.16
CA LYS A 213 -11.06 9.25 -8.92
C LYS A 213 -11.38 9.20 -7.43
N TYR A 214 -12.11 10.20 -6.93
CA TYR A 214 -12.45 10.28 -5.51
C TYR A 214 -13.16 9.02 -4.98
N ASP A 215 -13.97 8.36 -5.81
CA ASP A 215 -14.77 7.17 -5.52
C ASP A 215 -14.15 5.86 -6.05
N PHE A 216 -12.82 5.74 -6.03
CA PHE A 216 -12.10 4.60 -6.62
C PHE A 216 -12.35 3.21 -5.98
N GLY A 217 -13.24 3.10 -4.98
CA GLY A 217 -13.66 1.84 -4.39
C GLY A 217 -13.86 1.95 -2.88
N PRO A 218 -12.79 2.17 -2.10
CA PRO A 218 -12.89 2.34 -0.65
C PRO A 218 -13.81 3.48 -0.27
N GLU A 219 -14.58 3.28 0.79
CA GLU A 219 -15.42 4.34 1.35
C GLU A 219 -14.57 5.36 2.12
N PRO A 220 -14.75 6.67 1.88
CA PRO A 220 -14.17 7.71 2.73
C PRO A 220 -14.75 7.63 4.15
N ILE A 221 -13.88 7.62 5.15
CA ILE A 221 -14.25 7.56 6.58
C ILE A 221 -14.00 8.88 7.33
N GLY A 222 -13.39 9.87 6.68
CA GLY A 222 -13.21 11.19 7.26
C GLY A 222 -12.24 12.07 6.45
N PHE A 223 -12.12 13.31 6.90
CA PHE A 223 -11.30 14.33 6.27
C PHE A 223 -10.46 15.07 7.32
N GLY A 224 -9.24 15.47 6.95
CA GLY A 224 -8.33 16.24 7.78
C GLY A 224 -7.86 17.50 7.06
N GLU A 225 -8.04 18.66 7.69
CA GLU A 225 -7.63 19.96 7.17
C GLU A 225 -6.10 20.11 7.17
N VAL A 226 -5.58 20.68 6.09
CA VAL A 226 -4.16 21.04 5.95
C VAL A 226 -4.01 22.55 5.83
N GLU A 227 -3.21 23.15 6.70
CA GLU A 227 -2.97 24.60 6.69
C GLU A 227 -1.82 24.94 5.74
N TYR A 228 -2.07 25.78 4.74
CA TYR A 228 -1.10 26.24 3.72
C TYR A 228 -0.58 27.65 3.98
#